data_AF-A0A1G5SES7-F1
#
_entry.id   AF-A0A1G5SES7-F1
#
_cell.length_a   1.000
_cell.length_b   1.000
_cell.length_c   1.000
_cell.angle_alpha   90.00
_cell.angle_beta   90.00
_cell.angle_gamma   90.00
#
_symmetry.space_group_name_H-M   'P 1'
#
loop_
_entity.id
_entity.type
_entity.pdbx_description
1 polymer ?
#
loop_
_entity_poly.entity_id
_entity_poly.type
_entity_poly.pdbx_seq_one_letter_code
_entity_poly.pdbx_strand_id
1 'polypeptide(L)'
;MFSKEQNLGTSFKQYFEIVPALNESLKAEAYRVRHAVYCEDLGFEPARINKLETDQYDHSAIHLLIRNVKNHAFIGCTRIIRPTLDTNQGLLPFERTCADTLDRTIIDPMKLPRDKIGEVSRLAVVASFRRRKGEAAQPINLSEEDYREESLPRFPYIPLGLYIGTVELARLNGIKILFMLTEERLVNHFGRLGAQPEFIGGPIEHRGTRFPSMVDIDKLVSNMRPIFRSLYRCIAEDIQKELIHCRVPLKMQDSKQGQA
;
A
#
# COMPACT_ATOMS: atom_id res chain seq x y z
N MET A 1 0.94 27.15 -27.26
CA MET A 1 1.03 28.23 -26.26
C MET A 1 0.16 27.80 -25.08
N PHE A 2 0.84 27.52 -23.95
CA PHE A 2 0.40 27.09 -22.60
C PHE A 2 -1.00 26.48 -22.39
N SER A 3 -1.01 25.19 -22.04
CA SER A 3 -2.05 24.58 -21.18
C SER A 3 -1.30 23.83 -20.08
N LYS A 4 -1.51 24.23 -18.82
CA LYS A 4 -0.88 23.75 -17.58
C LYS A 4 -0.39 22.30 -17.67
N GLU A 5 0.86 22.03 -17.28
CA GLU A 5 1.20 20.74 -16.67
C GLU A 5 0.18 20.51 -15.54
N GLN A 6 -0.80 19.64 -15.80
CA GLN A 6 -1.86 19.36 -14.85
C GLN A 6 -1.26 18.52 -13.72
N ASN A 7 -1.05 19.17 -12.57
CA ASN A 7 -0.38 18.60 -11.42
C ASN A 7 -1.27 17.55 -10.75
N LEU A 8 -0.99 16.26 -11.01
CA LEU A 8 -1.70 15.12 -10.40
C LEU A 8 -1.71 15.19 -8.87
N GLY A 9 -0.66 15.73 -8.25
CA GLY A 9 -0.60 15.96 -6.81
C GLY A 9 -1.66 16.96 -6.32
N THR A 10 -1.82 18.09 -7.00
CA THR A 10 -2.86 19.08 -6.67
C THR A 10 -4.25 18.46 -6.77
N SER A 11 -4.52 17.70 -7.84
CA SER A 11 -5.80 17.01 -8.02
C SER A 11 -6.03 15.93 -6.95
N PHE A 12 -4.98 15.19 -6.57
CA PHE A 12 -5.08 14.19 -5.52
C PHE A 12 -5.47 14.82 -4.17
N LYS A 13 -4.78 15.88 -3.73
CA LYS A 13 -5.04 16.55 -2.43
C LYS A 13 -6.45 17.14 -2.30
N GLN A 14 -7.14 17.38 -3.42
CA GLN A 14 -8.54 17.84 -3.38
C GLN A 14 -9.50 16.78 -2.84
N TYR A 15 -9.14 15.49 -2.93
CA TYR A 15 -10.03 14.39 -2.62
C TYR A 15 -9.45 13.40 -1.61
N PHE A 16 -8.13 13.23 -1.59
CA PHE A 16 -7.47 12.17 -0.86
C PHE A 16 -6.22 12.64 -0.12
N GLU A 17 -5.91 11.92 0.94
CA GLU A 17 -4.73 12.08 1.79
C GLU A 17 -4.17 10.69 2.12
N ILE A 18 -2.85 10.54 2.08
CA ILE A 18 -2.17 9.29 2.50
C ILE A 18 -1.78 9.40 3.97
N VAL A 19 -2.18 8.41 4.77
CA VAL A 19 -1.98 8.41 6.22
C VAL A 19 -1.23 7.15 6.64
N PRO A 20 0.06 7.22 7.02
CA PRO A 20 0.74 6.10 7.66
C PRO A 20 0.10 5.81 9.04
N ALA A 21 -0.19 4.55 9.31
CA ALA A 21 -0.80 4.14 10.57
C ALA A 21 0.25 3.95 11.66
N LEU A 22 0.66 5.07 12.27
CA LEU A 22 1.77 5.14 13.23
C LEU A 22 1.37 4.87 14.68
N ASN A 23 0.08 4.70 14.97
CA ASN A 23 -0.45 4.40 16.30
C ASN A 23 -1.54 3.32 16.22
N GLU A 24 -1.90 2.76 17.37
CA GLU A 24 -2.86 1.65 17.46
C GLU A 24 -4.26 2.03 16.97
N SER A 25 -4.68 3.28 17.12
CA SER A 25 -5.97 3.73 16.60
C SER A 25 -5.99 3.70 15.07
N LEU A 26 -4.94 4.19 14.40
CA LEU A 26 -4.84 4.14 12.95
C LEU A 26 -4.64 2.71 12.43
N LYS A 27 -3.90 1.86 13.16
CA LYS A 27 -3.81 0.43 12.80
C LYS A 27 -5.18 -0.25 12.87
N ALA A 28 -5.97 0.04 13.92
CA ALA A 28 -7.33 -0.46 14.04
C ALA A 28 -8.20 -0.04 12.84
N GLU A 29 -8.05 1.18 12.33
CA GLU A 29 -8.73 1.62 11.10
C GLU A 29 -8.30 0.82 9.87
N ALA A 30 -7.02 0.51 9.72
CA ALA A 30 -6.56 -0.39 8.65
C ALA A 30 -7.17 -1.79 8.76
N TYR A 31 -7.29 -2.33 9.98
CA TYR A 31 -7.94 -3.63 10.23
C TYR A 31 -9.44 -3.61 9.93
N ARG A 32 -10.12 -2.48 10.17
CA ARG A 32 -11.54 -2.28 9.80
C ARG A 32 -11.73 -2.24 8.30
N VAL A 33 -10.91 -1.48 7.58
CA VAL A 33 -10.95 -1.43 6.10
C VAL A 33 -10.72 -2.83 5.52
N ARG A 34 -9.74 -3.56 6.05
CA ARG A 34 -9.47 -4.94 5.64
C ARG A 34 -10.64 -5.88 5.92
N HIS A 35 -11.28 -5.78 7.09
CA HIS A 35 -12.45 -6.60 7.41
C HIS A 35 -13.61 -6.32 6.45
N ALA A 36 -13.94 -5.05 6.21
CA ALA A 36 -14.98 -4.65 5.27
C ALA A 36 -14.75 -5.22 3.86
N VAL A 37 -13.48 -5.31 3.42
CA VAL A 37 -13.14 -5.80 2.06
C VAL A 37 -12.97 -7.32 2.03
N TYR A 38 -12.08 -7.89 2.85
CA TYR A 38 -11.71 -9.31 2.76
C TYR A 38 -12.70 -10.23 3.46
N CYS A 39 -13.43 -9.76 4.48
CA CYS A 39 -14.40 -10.58 5.19
C CYS A 39 -15.83 -10.38 4.67
N GLU A 40 -16.30 -9.13 4.62
CA GLU A 40 -17.72 -8.84 4.33
C GLU A 40 -18.03 -8.87 2.83
N ASP A 41 -17.11 -8.37 2.01
CA ASP A 41 -17.35 -8.08 0.59
C ASP A 41 -16.80 -9.19 -0.33
N LEU A 42 -15.53 -9.56 -0.17
CA LEU A 42 -14.90 -10.62 -0.98
C LEU A 42 -15.08 -12.03 -0.40
N GLY A 43 -15.40 -12.15 0.90
CA GLY A 43 -15.57 -13.45 1.56
C GLY A 43 -14.30 -14.33 1.61
N PHE A 44 -13.13 -13.73 1.50
CA PHE A 44 -11.83 -14.42 1.50
C PHE A 44 -11.38 -14.83 2.91
N GLU A 45 -11.84 -14.13 3.93
CA GLU A 45 -11.52 -14.35 5.34
C GLU A 45 -12.82 -14.46 6.15
N PRO A 46 -12.83 -15.20 7.28
CA PRO A 46 -14.02 -15.28 8.12
C PRO A 46 -14.35 -13.94 8.78
N ALA A 47 -15.63 -13.55 8.76
CA ALA A 47 -16.12 -12.36 9.45
C ALA A 47 -15.98 -12.50 10.98
N ARG A 48 -15.40 -11.48 11.61
CA ARG A 48 -15.21 -11.40 13.08
C ARG A 48 -16.16 -10.41 13.72
N ILE A 49 -16.60 -10.70 14.96
CA ILE A 49 -17.54 -9.86 15.74
C ILE A 49 -16.98 -8.46 16.00
N ASN A 50 -15.68 -8.35 16.29
CA ASN A 50 -15.02 -7.07 16.55
C ASN A 50 -14.78 -6.22 15.28
N LYS A 51 -15.12 -6.75 14.10
CA LYS A 51 -14.93 -6.10 12.78
C LYS A 51 -13.48 -5.72 12.46
N LEU A 52 -12.52 -6.47 13.00
CA LEU A 52 -11.09 -6.28 12.71
C LEU A 52 -10.53 -7.52 12.02
N GLU A 53 -9.96 -7.35 10.83
CA GLU A 53 -9.19 -8.40 10.15
C GLU A 53 -7.72 -8.23 10.50
N THR A 54 -7.19 -9.23 11.21
CA THR A 54 -5.79 -9.31 11.62
C THR A 54 -5.25 -10.72 11.40
N ASP A 55 -3.95 -10.84 11.13
CA ASP A 55 -3.23 -12.10 11.04
C ASP A 55 -1.88 -12.03 11.77
N GLN A 56 -1.15 -13.14 11.73
CA GLN A 56 0.12 -13.31 12.43
C GLN A 56 1.23 -12.35 11.96
N TYR A 57 1.10 -11.68 10.81
CA TYR A 57 2.13 -10.77 10.28
C TYR A 57 1.90 -9.31 10.68
N ASP A 58 0.75 -8.97 11.27
CA ASP A 58 0.41 -7.58 11.58
C ASP A 58 1.30 -6.95 12.66
N HIS A 59 1.92 -7.75 13.52
CA HIS A 59 2.84 -7.25 14.55
C HIS A 59 4.13 -6.66 13.98
N SER A 60 4.60 -7.13 12.81
CA SER A 60 5.82 -6.64 12.14
C SER A 60 5.53 -5.75 10.93
N ALA A 61 4.25 -5.50 10.64
CA ALA A 61 3.81 -4.76 9.48
C ALA A 61 3.75 -3.25 9.71
N ILE A 62 4.10 -2.51 8.66
CA ILE A 62 3.84 -1.08 8.52
C ILE A 62 2.55 -0.94 7.74
N HIS A 63 1.60 -0.17 8.24
CA HIS A 63 0.30 0.02 7.63
C HIS A 63 0.16 1.40 7.01
N LEU A 64 -0.54 1.47 5.88
CA LEU A 64 -0.86 2.70 5.18
C LEU A 64 -2.35 2.75 4.92
N LEU A 65 -2.95 3.91 5.15
CA LEU A 65 -4.34 4.22 4.85
C LEU A 65 -4.41 5.29 3.76
N ILE A 66 -5.51 5.31 3.03
CA ILE A 66 -5.94 6.46 2.23
C ILE A 66 -7.26 6.98 2.79
N ARG A 67 -7.28 8.28 3.07
CA ARG A 67 -8.43 9.00 3.63
C ARG A 67 -9.09 9.85 2.55
N ASN A 68 -10.42 9.91 2.55
CA ASN A 68 -11.16 10.91 1.80
C ASN A 68 -11.21 12.23 2.58
N VAL A 69 -10.75 13.33 1.99
CA VAL A 69 -10.60 14.61 2.72
C VAL A 69 -11.93 15.29 3.06
N LYS A 70 -13.02 14.97 2.34
CA LYS A 70 -14.33 15.62 2.52
C LYS A 70 -15.09 15.06 3.72
N ASN A 71 -15.04 13.74 3.91
CA ASN A 71 -15.78 13.06 4.97
C ASN A 71 -14.87 12.39 6.02
N HIS A 72 -13.56 12.53 5.88
CA HIS A 72 -12.52 11.96 6.74
C HIS A 72 -12.56 10.43 6.89
N ALA A 73 -13.30 9.72 6.03
CA ALA A 73 -13.37 8.28 6.06
C ALA A 73 -12.10 7.65 5.49
N PHE A 74 -11.63 6.56 6.11
CA PHE A 74 -10.61 5.70 5.53
C PHE A 74 -11.26 4.76 4.51
N ILE A 75 -10.83 4.87 3.26
CA ILE A 75 -11.49 4.22 2.12
C ILE A 75 -10.65 3.10 1.51
N GLY A 76 -9.40 2.98 1.94
CA GLY A 76 -8.49 1.95 1.48
C GLY A 76 -7.25 1.85 2.35
N CYS A 77 -6.51 0.76 2.19
CA CYS A 77 -5.28 0.50 2.90
C CYS A 77 -4.36 -0.45 2.14
N THR A 78 -3.12 -0.54 2.62
CA THR A 78 -2.15 -1.57 2.27
C THR A 78 -1.18 -1.74 3.44
N ARG A 79 -0.37 -2.81 3.43
CA ARG A 79 0.68 -3.02 4.43
C ARG A 79 1.98 -3.49 3.79
N ILE A 80 3.07 -3.21 4.49
CA ILE A 80 4.41 -3.76 4.22
C ILE A 80 4.81 -4.61 5.43
N ILE A 81 4.92 -5.92 5.25
CA ILE A 81 5.42 -6.84 6.26
C ILE A 81 6.94 -6.81 6.22
N ARG A 82 7.57 -6.73 7.39
CA ARG A 82 9.03 -6.84 7.53
C ARG A 82 9.39 -8.16 8.19
N PRO A 83 10.53 -8.78 7.83
CA PRO A 83 11.07 -9.90 8.58
C PRO A 83 11.27 -9.52 10.05
N THR A 84 10.91 -10.41 10.96
CA THR A 84 11.27 -10.29 12.37
C THR A 84 12.67 -10.85 12.59
N LEU A 85 13.50 -10.12 13.33
CA LEU A 85 14.89 -10.53 13.60
C LEU A 85 15.00 -11.63 14.67
N ASP A 86 13.92 -11.86 15.43
CA ASP A 86 13.98 -12.67 16.66
C ASP A 86 13.84 -14.19 16.47
N THR A 87 13.58 -14.71 15.26
CA THR A 87 13.49 -16.17 15.07
C THR A 87 13.84 -16.64 13.65
N ASN A 88 14.25 -17.90 13.53
CA ASN A 88 14.20 -18.74 12.31
C ASN A 88 12.79 -18.81 11.65
N GLN A 89 11.78 -18.09 12.18
CA GLN A 89 10.41 -18.01 11.69
C GLN A 89 10.05 -16.66 11.06
N GLY A 90 10.97 -15.67 11.03
CA GLY A 90 10.78 -14.34 10.43
C GLY A 90 10.72 -14.32 8.89
N LEU A 91 10.17 -15.37 8.30
CA LEU A 91 9.90 -15.45 6.87
C LEU A 91 8.73 -14.53 6.51
N LEU A 92 8.89 -13.80 5.41
CA LEU A 92 7.81 -13.12 4.72
C LEU A 92 6.80 -14.17 4.22
N PRO A 93 5.50 -13.84 4.16
CA PRO A 93 4.48 -14.77 3.69
C PRO A 93 4.83 -15.48 2.38
N PHE A 94 5.33 -14.76 1.37
CA PHE A 94 5.65 -15.34 0.07
C PHE A 94 6.75 -16.40 0.13
N GLU A 95 7.71 -16.30 1.06
CA GLU A 95 8.77 -17.30 1.24
C GLU A 95 8.18 -18.65 1.69
N ARG A 96 7.05 -18.62 2.40
CA ARG A 96 6.30 -19.82 2.80
C ARG A 96 5.37 -20.29 1.69
N THR A 97 4.55 -19.39 1.17
CA THR A 97 3.51 -19.73 0.20
C THR A 97 4.09 -20.16 -1.15
N CYS A 98 5.27 -19.64 -1.52
CA CYS A 98 5.93 -19.95 -2.79
C CYS A 98 7.16 -20.86 -2.59
N ALA A 99 7.31 -21.55 -1.46
CA ALA A 99 8.53 -22.30 -1.14
C ALA A 99 8.98 -23.26 -2.27
N ASP A 100 8.00 -23.90 -2.93
CA ASP A 100 8.18 -24.89 -4.00
C ASP A 100 8.24 -24.27 -5.40
N THR A 101 7.73 -23.05 -5.59
CA THR A 101 7.68 -22.39 -6.90
C THR A 101 8.68 -21.26 -7.07
N LEU A 102 9.32 -20.82 -5.98
CA LEU A 102 10.32 -19.77 -5.97
C LEU A 102 11.61 -20.23 -6.68
N ASP A 103 11.99 -19.47 -7.70
CA ASP A 103 13.24 -19.66 -8.42
C ASP A 103 14.40 -18.96 -7.70
N ARG A 104 15.12 -19.75 -6.90
CA ARG A 104 16.27 -19.28 -6.11
C ARG A 104 17.51 -18.95 -6.95
N THR A 105 17.48 -19.24 -8.25
CA THR A 105 18.54 -18.80 -9.18
C THR A 105 18.35 -17.34 -9.60
N ILE A 106 17.11 -16.84 -9.59
CA ILE A 106 16.77 -15.43 -9.80
C ILE A 106 17.02 -14.65 -8.52
N ILE A 107 16.42 -15.09 -7.40
CA ILE A 107 16.65 -14.48 -6.09
C ILE A 107 16.47 -15.48 -4.95
N ASP A 108 17.40 -15.44 -4.00
CA ASP A 108 17.32 -16.20 -2.76
C ASP A 108 17.10 -15.24 -1.58
N PRO A 109 15.85 -15.09 -1.09
CA PRO A 109 15.52 -14.16 -0.01
C PRO A 109 16.27 -14.42 1.30
N MET A 110 16.79 -15.65 1.50
CA MET A 110 17.59 -16.00 2.67
C MET A 110 19.00 -15.43 2.60
N LYS A 111 19.49 -15.05 1.41
CA LYS A 111 20.80 -14.41 1.21
C LYS A 111 20.73 -12.89 1.22
N LEU A 112 19.53 -12.31 1.31
CA LEU A 112 19.33 -10.86 1.36
C LEU A 112 19.42 -10.34 2.80
N PRO A 113 19.89 -9.10 3.02
CA PRO A 113 19.79 -8.45 4.31
C PRO A 113 18.31 -8.32 4.72
N ARG A 114 17.93 -9.00 5.82
CA ARG A 114 16.52 -9.12 6.26
C ARG A 114 15.89 -7.77 6.61
N ASP A 115 16.69 -6.81 7.05
CA ASP A 115 16.27 -5.43 7.34
C ASP A 115 16.09 -4.56 6.09
N LYS A 116 16.47 -5.06 4.90
CA LYS A 116 16.37 -4.37 3.61
C LYS A 116 15.28 -4.93 2.71
N ILE A 117 14.47 -5.87 3.19
CA ILE A 117 13.40 -6.48 2.41
C ILE A 117 12.05 -6.35 3.12
N GLY A 118 10.98 -6.42 2.35
CA GLY A 118 9.61 -6.50 2.88
C GLY A 118 8.64 -7.08 1.87
N GLU A 119 7.44 -7.41 2.31
CA GLU A 119 6.36 -7.88 1.42
C GLU A 119 5.16 -6.95 1.47
N VAL A 120 4.70 -6.50 0.31
CA VAL A 120 3.45 -5.74 0.19
C VAL A 120 2.28 -6.71 0.15
N SER A 121 1.29 -6.47 1.01
CA SER A 121 0.06 -7.27 1.03
C SER A 121 -1.15 -6.42 1.46
N ARG A 122 -2.33 -7.06 1.47
CA ARG A 122 -3.59 -6.48 1.96
C ARG A 122 -3.96 -5.14 1.30
N LEU A 123 -3.73 -5.01 -0.01
CA LEU A 123 -4.24 -3.89 -0.79
C LEU A 123 -5.77 -3.97 -0.87
N ALA A 124 -6.45 -3.13 -0.09
CA ALA A 124 -7.89 -3.13 0.07
C ALA A 124 -8.45 -1.73 -0.20
N VAL A 125 -9.54 -1.65 -0.95
CA VAL A 125 -10.31 -0.42 -1.18
C VAL A 125 -11.77 -0.78 -1.04
N VAL A 126 -12.52 -0.04 -0.22
CA VAL A 126 -13.93 -0.35 0.04
C VAL A 126 -14.78 -0.23 -1.22
N ALA A 127 -15.83 -1.06 -1.34
CA ALA A 127 -16.60 -1.25 -2.56
C ALA A 127 -17.14 0.04 -3.19
N SER A 128 -17.63 0.98 -2.36
CA SER A 128 -18.18 2.27 -2.82
C SER A 128 -17.16 3.16 -3.53
N PHE A 129 -15.86 2.88 -3.39
CA PHE A 129 -14.76 3.61 -4.03
C PHE A 129 -14.05 2.81 -5.13
N ARG A 130 -14.47 1.56 -5.40
CA ARG A 130 -14.06 0.80 -6.58
C ARG A 130 -14.95 1.25 -7.75
N ARG A 131 -14.40 2.17 -8.56
CA ARG A 131 -15.10 3.10 -9.49
C ARG A 131 -16.01 2.53 -10.59
N ARG A 132 -16.43 1.26 -10.61
CA ARG A 132 -17.27 0.73 -11.71
C ARG A 132 -18.56 0.07 -11.23
N LYS A 133 -19.67 0.36 -11.93
CA LYS A 133 -20.85 -0.52 -11.94
C LYS A 133 -20.41 -1.90 -12.45
N GLY A 134 -20.45 -2.91 -11.60
CA GLY A 134 -20.07 -4.30 -11.93
C GLY A 134 -18.76 -4.80 -11.33
N GLU A 135 -17.90 -3.93 -10.78
CA GLU A 135 -16.65 -4.34 -10.09
C GLU A 135 -16.75 -4.34 -8.57
N ALA A 136 -17.95 -4.12 -8.05
CA ALA A 136 -18.21 -4.24 -6.62
C ALA A 136 -17.87 -5.65 -6.10
N ALA A 137 -17.91 -6.70 -6.92
CA ALA A 137 -17.64 -8.08 -6.48
C ALA A 137 -16.19 -8.56 -6.73
N GLN A 138 -15.27 -7.69 -7.19
CA GLN A 138 -13.91 -8.09 -7.58
C GLN A 138 -12.84 -7.19 -6.91
N PRO A 139 -11.62 -7.70 -6.66
CA PRO A 139 -10.48 -6.88 -6.24
C PRO A 139 -10.17 -5.74 -7.23
N ILE A 140 -9.35 -4.76 -6.80
CA ILE A 140 -8.98 -3.59 -7.62
C ILE A 140 -8.53 -4.02 -9.01
N ASN A 141 -9.23 -3.55 -10.05
CA ASN A 141 -8.93 -3.83 -11.45
C ASN A 141 -8.64 -2.49 -12.15
N LEU A 142 -7.47 -2.33 -12.78
CA LEU A 142 -7.14 -1.11 -13.57
C LEU A 142 -6.83 -1.48 -15.02
N SER A 143 -7.42 -0.73 -15.95
CA SER A 143 -7.19 -0.90 -17.39
C SER A 143 -6.21 0.16 -17.92
N GLU A 144 -5.81 0.05 -19.20
CA GLU A 144 -4.97 1.08 -19.86
C GLU A 144 -5.75 2.40 -20.10
N GLU A 145 -7.07 2.32 -20.24
CA GLU A 145 -7.92 3.49 -20.53
C GLU A 145 -8.01 4.46 -19.35
N ASP A 146 -7.80 3.95 -18.12
CA ASP A 146 -7.83 4.74 -16.87
C ASP A 146 -6.67 5.74 -16.77
N TYR A 147 -5.63 5.60 -17.61
CA TYR A 147 -4.39 6.38 -17.54
C TYR A 147 -4.25 7.41 -18.68
N ARG A 148 -5.25 7.53 -19.55
CA ARG A 148 -5.25 8.51 -20.64
C ARG A 148 -5.56 9.91 -20.10
N GLU A 149 -4.94 10.94 -20.67
CA GLU A 149 -5.18 12.34 -20.26
C GLU A 149 -6.66 12.75 -20.42
N GLU A 150 -7.34 12.22 -21.43
CA GLU A 150 -8.77 12.45 -21.68
C GLU A 150 -9.69 11.82 -20.61
N SER A 151 -9.17 10.92 -19.78
CA SER A 151 -9.90 10.22 -18.73
C SER A 151 -9.56 10.77 -17.33
N LEU A 152 -9.09 12.01 -17.19
CA LEU A 152 -8.81 12.65 -15.89
C LEU A 152 -9.93 12.52 -14.83
N PRO A 153 -11.25 12.58 -15.16
CA PRO A 153 -12.31 12.28 -14.20
C PRO A 153 -12.29 10.83 -13.66
N ARG A 154 -11.66 9.91 -14.40
CA ARG A 154 -11.49 8.48 -14.13
C ARG A 154 -10.09 8.10 -13.62
N PHE A 155 -9.13 9.03 -13.56
CA PHE A 155 -7.75 8.75 -13.17
C PHE A 155 -7.66 8.00 -11.82
N PRO A 156 -6.93 6.87 -11.71
CA PRO A 156 -7.06 5.93 -10.60
C PRO A 156 -6.27 6.35 -9.35
N TYR A 157 -6.61 7.52 -8.81
CA TYR A 157 -5.92 8.14 -7.67
C TYR A 157 -5.81 7.24 -6.44
N ILE A 158 -6.83 6.44 -6.14
CA ILE A 158 -6.86 5.62 -4.92
C ILE A 158 -5.78 4.53 -4.95
N PRO A 159 -5.77 3.59 -5.91
CA PRO A 159 -4.74 2.57 -5.96
C PRO A 159 -3.35 3.15 -6.25
N LEU A 160 -3.24 4.19 -7.09
CA LEU A 160 -1.95 4.84 -7.30
C LEU A 160 -1.42 5.50 -6.03
N GLY A 161 -2.30 6.13 -5.24
CA GLY A 161 -1.96 6.71 -3.95
C GLY A 161 -1.43 5.66 -2.98
N LEU A 162 -2.10 4.49 -2.90
CA LEU A 162 -1.65 3.37 -2.08
C LEU A 162 -0.31 2.80 -2.57
N TYR A 163 -0.12 2.59 -3.87
CA TYR A 163 1.16 2.09 -4.41
C TYR A 163 2.31 3.05 -4.17
N ILE A 164 2.12 4.33 -4.49
CA ILE A 164 3.14 5.36 -4.30
C ILE A 164 3.44 5.55 -2.80
N GLY A 165 2.42 5.55 -1.95
CA GLY A 165 2.61 5.63 -0.51
C GLY A 165 3.37 4.42 0.05
N THR A 166 3.14 3.22 -0.47
CA THR A 166 3.91 2.02 -0.15
C THR A 166 5.38 2.18 -0.55
N VAL A 167 5.65 2.66 -1.75
CA VAL A 167 7.03 2.93 -2.22
C VAL A 167 7.73 3.92 -1.30
N GLU A 168 7.06 5.02 -0.94
CA GLU A 168 7.66 6.03 -0.07
C GLU A 168 7.88 5.51 1.36
N LEU A 169 6.94 4.75 1.91
CA LEU A 169 7.13 4.09 3.21
C LEU A 169 8.30 3.11 3.19
N ALA A 170 8.43 2.30 2.12
CA ALA A 170 9.55 1.39 1.97
C ALA A 170 10.88 2.16 1.96
N ARG A 171 10.97 3.24 1.16
CA ARG A 171 12.14 4.10 1.07
C ARG A 171 12.53 4.70 2.44
N LEU A 172 11.55 5.25 3.17
CA LEU A 172 11.76 5.87 4.49
C LEU A 172 12.17 4.85 5.56
N ASN A 173 11.78 3.59 5.42
CA ASN A 173 12.15 2.50 6.32
C ASN A 173 13.39 1.74 5.85
N GLY A 174 14.09 2.22 4.81
CA GLY A 174 15.33 1.60 4.31
C GLY A 174 15.13 0.25 3.62
N ILE A 175 13.91 -0.08 3.22
CA ILE A 175 13.59 -1.29 2.45
C ILE A 175 14.03 -1.07 1.00
N LYS A 176 14.83 -1.99 0.48
CA LYS A 176 15.40 -1.97 -0.87
C LYS A 176 14.62 -2.83 -1.84
N ILE A 177 14.12 -3.97 -1.39
CA ILE A 177 13.35 -4.91 -2.22
C ILE A 177 11.98 -5.12 -1.59
N LEU A 178 10.93 -4.84 -2.36
CA LEU A 178 9.56 -5.23 -2.00
C LEU A 178 9.16 -6.46 -2.81
N PHE A 179 8.74 -7.50 -2.08
CA PHE A 179 8.12 -8.69 -2.62
C PHE A 179 6.60 -8.53 -2.66
N MET A 180 5.98 -9.20 -3.63
CA MET A 180 4.54 -9.15 -3.86
C MET A 180 4.07 -10.50 -4.39
N LEU A 181 2.90 -10.93 -3.95
CA LEU A 181 2.19 -12.09 -4.50
C LEU A 181 0.85 -11.61 -5.04
N THR A 182 0.77 -11.41 -6.36
CA THR A 182 -0.38 -10.75 -6.99
C THR A 182 -0.74 -11.40 -8.33
N GLU A 183 -1.86 -10.98 -8.91
CA GLU A 183 -2.22 -11.34 -10.28
C GLU A 183 -1.25 -10.71 -11.29
N GLU A 184 -1.00 -11.38 -12.41
CA GLU A 184 -0.10 -10.90 -13.48
C GLU A 184 -0.44 -9.46 -13.93
N ARG A 185 -1.73 -9.13 -14.02
CA ARG A 185 -2.18 -7.77 -14.41
C ARG A 185 -1.82 -6.69 -13.39
N LEU A 186 -1.76 -7.02 -12.10
CA LEU A 186 -1.42 -6.07 -11.04
C LEU A 186 0.07 -5.77 -11.00
N VAL A 187 0.90 -6.75 -11.37
CA VAL A 187 2.35 -6.55 -11.57
C VAL A 187 2.60 -5.43 -12.58
N ASN A 188 1.84 -5.42 -13.68
CA ASN A 188 1.97 -4.38 -14.71
C ASN A 188 1.65 -2.95 -14.19
N HIS A 189 0.88 -2.79 -13.11
CA HIS A 189 0.59 -1.45 -12.55
C HIS A 189 1.81 -0.80 -11.93
N PHE A 190 2.67 -1.58 -11.27
CA PHE A 190 3.97 -1.08 -10.82
C PHE A 190 4.86 -0.71 -12.02
N GLY A 191 4.82 -1.53 -13.09
CA GLY A 191 5.44 -1.22 -14.38
C GLY A 191 5.09 0.19 -14.88
N ARG A 192 3.80 0.55 -14.81
CA ARG A 192 3.31 1.87 -15.25
C ARG A 192 3.87 3.03 -14.44
N LEU A 193 4.25 2.85 -13.17
CA LEU A 193 4.88 3.89 -12.35
C LEU A 193 6.34 4.14 -12.76
N GLY A 194 6.96 3.23 -13.52
CA GLY A 194 8.39 3.20 -13.82
C GLY A 194 9.14 2.07 -13.11
N ALA A 195 8.43 1.17 -12.41
CA ALA A 195 9.06 -0.04 -11.89
C ALA A 195 9.37 -1.02 -13.03
N GLN A 196 10.28 -1.95 -12.77
CA GLN A 196 10.46 -3.15 -13.60
C GLN A 196 10.29 -4.34 -12.68
N PRO A 197 9.04 -4.75 -12.39
CA PRO A 197 8.81 -5.89 -11.53
C PRO A 197 9.37 -7.15 -12.20
N GLU A 198 10.10 -7.94 -11.43
CA GLU A 198 10.68 -9.20 -11.89
C GLU A 198 9.90 -10.35 -11.28
N PHE A 199 9.47 -11.32 -12.11
CA PHE A 199 8.89 -12.55 -11.62
C PHE A 199 10.00 -13.44 -11.06
N ILE A 200 9.78 -13.97 -9.86
CA ILE A 200 10.81 -14.70 -9.10
C ILE A 200 10.42 -16.17 -8.87
N GLY A 201 9.39 -16.65 -9.58
CA GLY A 201 8.90 -18.00 -9.43
C GLY A 201 7.65 -18.27 -10.26
N GLY A 202 7.22 -19.54 -10.25
CA GLY A 202 6.03 -20.00 -10.95
C GLY A 202 4.71 -19.56 -10.30
N PRO A 203 3.59 -19.68 -11.04
CA PRO A 203 2.26 -19.37 -10.53
C PRO A 203 1.87 -20.30 -9.37
N ILE A 204 1.08 -19.77 -8.45
CA ILE A 204 0.45 -20.55 -7.37
C ILE A 204 -1.04 -20.24 -7.27
N GLU A 205 -1.81 -21.20 -6.76
CA GLU A 205 -3.21 -20.97 -6.42
C GLU A 205 -3.33 -20.36 -5.02
N HIS A 206 -3.68 -19.07 -4.97
CA HIS A 206 -3.89 -18.33 -3.72
C HIS A 206 -5.00 -17.30 -3.91
N ARG A 207 -6.26 -17.75 -3.75
CA ARG A 207 -7.48 -16.97 -4.02
C ARG A 207 -7.53 -16.53 -5.49
N GLY A 208 -7.30 -17.48 -6.39
CA GLY A 208 -6.98 -17.29 -7.79
C GLY A 208 -5.47 -17.43 -8.05
N THR A 209 -5.10 -17.48 -9.32
CA THR A 209 -3.71 -17.59 -9.74
C THR A 209 -2.92 -16.34 -9.38
N ARG A 210 -1.80 -16.51 -8.69
CA ARG A 210 -0.89 -15.44 -8.27
C ARG A 210 0.55 -15.76 -8.68
N PHE A 211 1.34 -14.74 -8.92
CA PHE A 211 2.74 -14.85 -9.27
C PHE A 211 3.59 -14.11 -8.22
N PRO A 212 4.64 -14.74 -7.69
CA PRO A 212 5.60 -14.04 -6.86
C PRO A 212 6.45 -13.12 -7.73
N SER A 213 6.56 -11.86 -7.31
CA SER A 213 7.37 -10.84 -7.99
C SER A 213 8.09 -9.95 -6.99
N MET A 214 9.10 -9.23 -7.47
CA MET A 214 9.86 -8.25 -6.69
C MET A 214 10.04 -6.94 -7.41
N VAL A 215 10.26 -5.87 -6.64
CA VAL A 215 10.58 -4.54 -7.13
C VAL A 215 11.72 -3.95 -6.30
N ASP A 216 12.72 -3.39 -6.99
CA ASP A 216 13.76 -2.57 -6.40
C ASP A 216 13.25 -1.13 -6.21
N ILE A 217 13.27 -0.64 -4.98
CA ILE A 217 12.70 0.65 -4.58
C ILE A 217 13.53 1.81 -5.09
N ASP A 218 14.86 1.71 -5.05
CA ASP A 218 15.72 2.79 -5.52
C ASP A 218 15.56 2.96 -7.04
N LYS A 219 15.52 1.84 -7.78
CA LYS A 219 15.28 1.85 -9.24
C LYS A 219 13.90 2.39 -9.60
N LEU A 220 12.85 2.00 -8.86
CA LEU A 220 11.51 2.52 -9.11
C LEU A 220 11.47 4.04 -8.91
N VAL A 221 12.01 4.54 -7.81
CA VAL A 221 12.02 5.97 -7.51
C VAL A 221 12.84 6.74 -8.55
N SER A 222 14.00 6.22 -8.98
CA SER A 222 14.84 6.88 -10.00
C SER A 222 14.17 6.89 -11.38
N ASN A 223 13.48 5.82 -11.74
CA ASN A 223 12.85 5.64 -13.05
C ASN A 223 11.40 6.14 -13.08
N MET A 224 10.93 6.76 -12.00
CA MET A 224 9.55 7.22 -11.90
C MET A 224 9.21 8.19 -13.04
N ARG A 225 8.17 7.84 -13.80
CA ARG A 225 7.76 8.63 -14.97
C ARG A 225 7.40 10.06 -14.55
N PRO A 226 7.79 11.09 -15.33
CA PRO A 226 7.59 12.49 -14.97
C PRO A 226 6.16 12.86 -14.55
N ILE A 227 5.15 12.28 -15.21
CA ILE A 227 3.73 12.51 -14.92
C ILE A 227 3.37 12.23 -13.44
N PHE A 228 3.96 11.22 -12.81
CA PHE A 228 3.67 10.84 -11.42
C PHE A 228 4.47 11.64 -10.39
N ARG A 229 5.48 12.43 -10.78
CA ARG A 229 6.36 13.11 -9.81
C ARG A 229 5.62 14.08 -8.91
N SER A 230 4.64 14.79 -9.46
CA SER A 230 3.82 15.73 -8.69
C SER A 230 2.95 15.02 -7.65
N LEU A 231 2.38 13.87 -8.02
CA LEU A 231 1.63 12.99 -7.11
C LEU A 231 2.55 12.38 -6.04
N TYR A 232 3.74 11.90 -6.42
CA TYR A 232 4.72 11.37 -5.49
C TYR A 232 5.14 12.39 -4.43
N ARG A 233 5.49 13.62 -4.84
CA ARG A 233 5.83 14.71 -3.90
C ARG A 233 4.70 15.00 -2.92
N CYS A 234 3.47 15.10 -3.44
CA CYS A 234 2.27 15.28 -2.64
C CYS A 234 2.13 14.20 -1.55
N ILE A 235 2.23 12.93 -1.94
CA ILE A 235 2.08 11.80 -1.01
C ILE A 235 3.24 11.73 0.00
N ALA A 236 4.47 12.00 -0.46
CA ALA A 236 5.63 12.04 0.43
C ALA A 236 5.51 13.15 1.49
N GLU A 237 4.96 14.31 1.14
CA GLU A 237 4.66 15.37 2.09
C GLU A 237 3.60 14.94 3.12
N ASP A 238 2.54 14.23 2.72
CA ASP A 238 1.52 13.72 3.65
C ASP A 238 2.16 12.75 4.67
N ILE A 239 2.95 11.79 4.19
CA ILE A 239 3.66 10.82 5.05
C ILE A 239 4.65 11.54 5.99
N GLN A 240 5.40 12.51 5.48
CA GLN A 240 6.40 13.22 6.28
C GLN A 240 5.75 14.05 7.40
N LYS A 241 4.61 14.69 7.15
CA LYS A 241 3.87 15.45 8.18
C LYS A 241 3.46 14.56 9.35
N GLU A 242 2.90 13.40 9.05
CA GLU A 242 2.47 12.43 10.08
C GLU A 242 3.66 11.89 10.89
N LEU A 243 4.79 11.60 10.23
CA LEU A 243 6.02 11.19 10.92
C LEU A 243 6.60 12.28 11.84
N ILE A 244 6.50 13.56 11.45
CA ILE A 244 6.91 14.68 12.30
C ILE A 244 5.95 14.82 13.48
N HIS A 245 4.64 14.75 13.24
CA HIS A 245 3.64 14.88 14.29
C HIS A 245 3.79 13.80 15.37
N CYS A 246 4.10 12.56 14.98
CA CYS A 246 4.41 11.48 15.94
C CYS A 246 5.76 11.64 16.66
N ARG A 247 6.71 12.45 16.14
CA ARG A 247 8.00 12.72 16.77
C ARG A 247 8.00 13.92 17.72
N VAL A 248 6.98 14.78 17.65
CA VAL A 248 6.80 15.86 18.62
C VAL A 248 6.10 15.25 19.85
N PRO A 249 6.76 15.19 21.03
CA PRO A 249 6.05 14.81 22.25
C PRO A 249 4.91 15.81 22.43
N LEU A 250 3.70 15.31 22.73
CA LEU A 250 2.60 16.12 23.22
C LEU A 250 3.13 16.97 24.38
N LYS A 251 3.52 18.22 24.12
CA LYS A 251 3.81 19.17 25.19
C LYS A 251 2.50 19.34 25.92
N MET A 252 2.51 18.93 27.19
CA MET A 252 1.43 19.08 28.15
C MET A 252 0.77 20.44 27.96
N GLN A 253 -0.51 20.44 27.58
CA GLN A 253 -1.38 21.56 27.82
C GLN A 253 -1.78 21.52 29.29
N ASP A 254 -0.88 21.96 30.16
CA ASP A 254 -1.28 22.51 31.45
C ASP A 254 -1.48 24.00 31.28
N SER A 255 -2.74 24.45 31.39
CA SER A 255 -3.04 25.56 32.30
C SER A 255 -4.55 25.83 32.40
N LYS A 256 -5.04 25.64 33.63
CA LYS A 256 -5.93 26.55 34.37
C LYS A 256 -7.39 26.70 33.90
N GLN A 257 -8.27 26.02 34.64
CA GLN A 257 -9.37 26.64 35.40
C GLN A 257 -9.37 25.92 36.76
N GLY A 258 -9.26 26.54 37.94
CA GLY A 258 -9.72 27.86 38.36
C GLY A 258 -11.02 27.69 39.15
N GLN A 259 -10.93 27.87 40.48
CA GLN A 259 -12.01 28.06 41.47
C GLN A 259 -12.68 26.75 41.97
N ALA A 260 -12.87 26.50 43.27
CA ALA A 260 -12.90 27.37 44.46
C ALA A 260 -12.23 26.71 45.67
#